data_AF-A0AA51P2Q3-F1
#
_entry.id   AF-A0AA51P2Q3-F1
#
_cell.length_a   1.000
_cell.length_b   1.000
_cell.length_c   1.000
_cell.angle_alpha   90.00
_cell.angle_beta   90.00
_cell.angle_gamma   90.00
#
_symmetry.space_group_name_H-M   'P 1'
#
loop_
_entity.id
_entity.type
_entity.pdbx_description
1 polymer ?
#
loop_
_entity_poly.entity_id
_entity_poly.type
_entity_poly.pdbx_seq_one_letter_code
_entity_poly.pdbx_strand_id
1 'polypeptide(L)'
;HEPHDLSVGVGVLGGIITFLVVEKTVRLFSGEHGHTHAPEKRKDDKSKKQNKKKKEEIKIAGYLNLAADFTHNFTDGLAIGASFIAGQNIGLITTVTILLHEIPHEIGDFAILVQSGCSRGKAMMLQLLTAFGAVSGTVISIY
;
A
#
# COMPACT_ATOMS: atom_id res chain seq x y z
N HIS A 1 37.20 -14.32 2.99
CA HIS A 1 36.79 -12.97 2.58
C HIS A 1 35.29 -12.98 2.50
N GLU A 2 34.68 -12.25 3.44
CA GLU A 2 33.42 -12.56 4.10
C GLU A 2 32.18 -12.09 3.30
N PRO A 3 31.20 -12.97 2.99
CA PRO A 3 29.92 -12.57 2.39
C PRO A 3 29.02 -11.76 3.33
N HIS A 4 29.41 -11.58 4.59
CA HIS A 4 28.65 -10.84 5.61
C HIS A 4 28.62 -9.32 5.36
N ASP A 5 29.70 -8.71 4.83
CA ASP A 5 29.75 -7.25 4.62
C ASP A 5 28.83 -6.78 3.49
N LEU A 6 28.68 -7.61 2.44
CA LEU A 6 27.80 -7.29 1.31
C LEU A 6 26.32 -7.41 1.70
N SER A 7 25.97 -8.44 2.49
CA SER A 7 24.60 -8.67 2.93
C SER A 7 24.12 -7.56 3.88
N VAL A 8 25.00 -7.07 4.77
CA VAL A 8 24.72 -5.90 5.63
C VAL A 8 24.57 -4.63 4.78
N GLY A 9 25.43 -4.43 3.78
CA GLY A 9 25.32 -3.30 2.85
C GLY A 9 24.00 -3.29 2.07
N VAL A 10 23.55 -4.45 1.58
CA VAL A 10 22.27 -4.62 0.88
C VAL A 10 21.09 -4.37 1.83
N GLY A 11 21.15 -4.86 3.07
CA GLY A 11 20.12 -4.63 4.08
C GLY A 11 19.97 -3.15 4.46
N VAL A 12 21.09 -2.44 4.62
CA VAL A 12 21.09 -1.00 4.92
C VAL A 12 20.56 -0.19 3.74
N LEU A 13 20.97 -0.50 2.51
CA LEU A 13 20.45 0.16 1.30
C LEU A 13 18.96 -0.09 1.12
N GLY A 14 18.49 -1.32 1.35
CA GLY A 14 17.07 -1.67 1.33
C GLY A 14 16.26 -0.90 2.38
N GLY A 15 16.81 -0.77 3.60
CA GLY A 15 16.20 0.02 4.67
C GLY A 15 16.10 1.52 4.33
N ILE A 16 17.14 2.09 3.73
CA ILE A 16 17.15 3.50 3.30
C ILE A 16 16.14 3.74 2.17
N ILE A 17 16.08 2.85 1.17
CA ILE A 17 15.12 2.96 0.07
C ILE A 17 13.68 2.85 0.61
N THR A 18 13.43 1.90 1.50
CA THR A 18 12.11 1.74 2.15
C THR A 18 11.74 2.97 2.96
N PHE A 19 12.67 3.50 3.77
CA PHE A 19 12.47 4.73 4.53
C PHE A 19 12.15 5.92 3.61
N LEU A 20 12.87 6.09 2.50
CA LEU A 20 12.63 7.16 1.54
C LEU A 20 11.29 7.03 0.82
N VAL A 21 10.87 5.80 0.50
CA VAL A 21 9.57 5.51 -0.12
C VAL A 21 8.43 5.84 0.84
N VAL A 22 8.55 5.42 2.11
CA VAL A 22 7.58 5.76 3.17
C VAL A 22 7.56 7.27 3.42
N GLU A 23 8.73 7.90 3.57
CA GLU A 23 8.85 9.33 3.81
C GLU A 23 8.27 10.17 2.67
N LYS A 24 8.59 9.84 1.41
CA LYS A 24 7.98 10.50 0.25
C LYS A 24 6.48 10.28 0.21
N THR A 25 6.00 9.09 0.55
CA THR A 25 4.57 8.79 0.62
C THR A 25 3.89 9.68 1.66
N VAL A 26 4.42 9.75 2.89
CA VAL A 26 3.92 10.60 3.98
C VAL A 26 3.95 12.09 3.59
N ARG A 27 5.04 12.58 3.01
CA ARG A 27 5.14 13.98 2.55
C ARG A 27 4.17 14.30 1.41
N LEU A 28 3.90 13.35 0.51
CA LEU A 28 2.89 13.49 -0.53
C LEU A 28 1.45 13.47 0.04
N PHE A 29 1.24 12.91 1.23
CA PHE A 29 -0.03 12.97 1.97
C PHE A 29 -0.22 14.27 2.74
N SER A 30 0.86 14.91 3.21
CA SER A 30 0.79 16.21 3.89
C SER A 30 0.64 17.40 2.92
N GLY A 31 0.90 17.21 1.63
CA GLY A 31 0.89 18.25 0.61
C GLY A 31 -0.45 18.49 -0.07
N GLU A 32 -1.49 18.89 0.67
CA GLU A 32 -2.62 19.66 0.09
C GLU A 32 -3.19 20.61 1.17
N HIS A 33 -2.37 21.56 1.61
CA HIS A 33 -2.85 22.77 2.27
C HIS A 33 -3.44 23.70 1.20
N GLY A 34 -4.66 23.40 0.77
CA GLY A 34 -5.50 24.33 0.03
C GLY A 34 -6.02 25.41 0.97
N HIS A 35 -5.21 26.43 1.26
CA HIS A 35 -5.69 27.65 1.91
C HIS A 35 -6.50 28.45 0.89
N THR A 36 -7.83 28.36 0.95
CA THR A 36 -8.72 29.32 0.29
C THR A 36 -9.26 30.27 1.34
N HIS A 37 -8.90 31.54 1.25
CA HIS A 37 -9.48 32.63 2.03
C HIS A 37 -10.75 33.18 1.36
N ALA A 38 -11.64 33.73 2.20
CA ALA A 38 -12.78 34.64 1.93
C ALA A 38 -14.21 34.02 1.91
N PRO A 39 -15.27 34.83 2.15
CA PRO A 39 -15.68 35.31 3.47
C PRO A 39 -17.09 34.83 3.87
N GLU A 40 -17.46 35.18 5.11
CA GLU A 40 -18.69 34.90 5.86
C GLU A 40 -20.01 34.96 5.05
N LYS A 41 -20.77 33.85 5.05
CA LYS A 41 -22.25 33.88 5.06
C LYS A 41 -22.79 32.78 5.98
N ARG A 42 -23.58 33.24 6.96
CA ARG A 42 -24.27 32.46 7.98
C ARG A 42 -25.46 31.71 7.36
N LYS A 43 -25.59 30.44 7.74
CA LYS A 43 -26.66 29.42 7.53
C LYS A 43 -26.01 28.13 7.00
N ASP A 44 -26.38 26.99 7.60
CA ASP A 44 -25.88 25.60 7.33
C ASP A 44 -24.61 25.12 8.06
N ASP A 45 -24.62 25.14 9.39
CA ASP A 45 -23.55 24.55 10.23
C ASP A 45 -23.67 23.01 10.37
N LYS A 46 -24.89 22.44 10.35
CA LYS A 46 -25.11 20.99 10.53
C LYS A 46 -24.72 20.16 9.30
N SER A 47 -25.04 20.63 8.09
CA SER A 47 -24.75 19.92 6.83
C SER A 47 -23.26 19.99 6.46
N LYS A 48 -22.58 21.11 6.76
CA LYS A 48 -21.11 21.23 6.61
C LYS A 48 -20.35 20.30 7.55
N LYS A 49 -20.77 20.18 8.81
CA LYS A 49 -20.17 19.23 9.78
C LYS A 49 -20.34 17.77 9.34
N GLN A 50 -21.54 17.39 8.86
CA GLN A 50 -21.79 16.03 8.35
C GLN A 50 -20.94 15.70 7.12
N ASN A 51 -20.83 16.62 6.16
CA ASN A 51 -19.99 16.40 4.97
C ASN A 51 -18.49 16.30 5.32
N LYS A 52 -18.02 17.06 6.32
CA LYS A 52 -16.63 16.98 6.79
C LYS A 52 -16.36 15.61 7.42
N LYS A 53 -17.25 15.14 8.30
CA LYS A 53 -17.15 13.84 8.98
C LYS A 53 -17.16 12.68 7.97
N LYS A 54 -18.05 12.72 6.98
CA LYS A 54 -18.13 11.71 5.91
C LYS A 54 -16.84 11.69 5.06
N LYS A 55 -16.27 12.84 4.70
CA LYS A 55 -14.97 12.89 3.99
C LYS A 55 -13.82 12.30 4.82
N GLU A 56 -13.85 12.52 6.12
CA GLU A 56 -12.84 12.01 7.05
C GLU A 56 -12.96 10.49 7.21
N GLU A 57 -14.17 9.95 7.34
CA GLU A 57 -14.45 8.52 7.37
C GLU A 57 -13.99 7.81 6.09
N ILE A 58 -14.25 8.36 4.90
CA ILE A 58 -13.80 7.75 3.64
C ILE A 58 -12.26 7.81 3.51
N LYS A 59 -11.61 8.88 4.02
CA LYS A 59 -10.14 8.94 4.09
C LYS A 59 -9.57 7.86 5.01
N ILE A 60 -10.17 7.66 6.18
CA ILE A 60 -9.77 6.59 7.12
C ILE A 60 -9.92 5.23 6.46
N ALA A 61 -11.03 4.98 5.76
CA ALA A 61 -11.24 3.75 5.01
C ALA A 61 -10.14 3.51 3.96
N GLY A 62 -9.71 4.55 3.23
CA GLY A 62 -8.60 4.45 2.26
C GLY A 62 -7.26 4.05 2.89
N TYR A 63 -6.92 4.59 4.08
CA TYR A 63 -5.70 4.20 4.79
C TYR A 63 -5.77 2.78 5.36
N LEU A 64 -6.93 2.41 5.91
CA LEU A 64 -7.14 1.06 6.42
C LEU A 64 -7.06 0.03 5.30
N ASN A 65 -7.60 0.36 4.12
CA ASN A 65 -7.50 -0.45 2.92
C ASN A 65 -6.05 -0.70 2.52
N LEU A 66 -5.23 0.35 2.49
CA LEU A 66 -3.82 0.24 2.14
C LEU A 66 -3.03 -0.65 3.10
N ALA A 67 -3.31 -0.56 4.40
CA ALA A 67 -2.68 -1.39 5.42
C ALA A 67 -3.12 -2.86 5.31
N ALA A 68 -4.40 -3.10 5.03
CA ALA A 68 -4.94 -4.43 4.80
C ALA A 68 -4.31 -5.07 3.55
N ASP A 69 -4.26 -4.33 2.45
CA ASP A 69 -3.69 -4.75 1.17
C ASP A 69 -2.19 -5.07 1.29
N PHE A 70 -1.41 -4.24 1.99
CA PHE A 70 0.00 -4.57 2.29
C PHE A 70 0.15 -5.89 3.04
N THR A 71 -0.72 -6.14 4.04
CA THR A 71 -0.68 -7.37 4.85
C THR A 71 -1.13 -8.60 4.06
N HIS A 72 -2.09 -8.41 3.15
CA HIS A 72 -2.56 -9.43 2.22
C HIS A 72 -1.43 -9.84 1.28
N ASN A 73 -0.85 -8.87 0.58
CA ASN A 73 0.29 -9.06 -0.32
C ASN A 73 1.45 -9.74 0.40
N PHE A 74 1.75 -9.33 1.63
CA PHE A 74 2.75 -10.01 2.45
C PHE A 74 2.47 -11.49 2.67
N THR A 75 1.23 -11.84 3.02
CA THR A 75 0.81 -13.22 3.26
C THR A 75 0.83 -14.05 1.98
N ASP A 76 0.45 -13.46 0.85
CA ASP A 76 0.56 -14.09 -0.46
C ASP A 76 2.01 -14.36 -0.85
N GLY A 77 2.89 -13.40 -0.58
CA GLY A 77 4.33 -13.59 -0.73
C GLY A 77 4.84 -14.77 0.09
N LEU A 78 4.44 -14.88 1.37
CA LEU A 78 4.79 -16.02 2.21
C LEU A 78 4.28 -17.34 1.60
N ALA A 79 3.04 -17.37 1.09
CA ALA A 79 2.46 -18.55 0.45
C ALA A 79 3.21 -18.96 -0.84
N ILE A 80 3.63 -17.98 -1.66
CA ILE A 80 4.46 -18.21 -2.85
C ILE A 80 5.80 -18.81 -2.44
N GLY A 81 6.51 -18.20 -1.48
CA GLY A 81 7.80 -18.72 -1.02
C GLY A 81 7.70 -20.14 -0.45
N ALA A 82 6.72 -20.38 0.42
CA ALA A 82 6.50 -21.68 1.06
C ALA A 82 6.15 -22.77 0.05
N SER A 83 5.37 -22.43 -0.99
CA SER A 83 5.01 -23.37 -2.05
C SER A 83 6.20 -23.73 -2.95
N PHE A 84 7.12 -22.80 -3.22
CA PHE A 84 8.37 -23.13 -3.93
C PHE A 84 9.31 -24.01 -3.11
N ILE A 85 9.34 -23.86 -1.79
CA ILE A 85 10.04 -24.79 -0.89
C ILE A 85 9.40 -26.18 -0.94
N ALA A 86 8.06 -26.26 -0.95
CA ALA A 86 7.34 -27.52 -1.04
C ALA A 86 7.54 -28.23 -2.40
N GLY A 87 7.71 -27.47 -3.49
CA GLY A 87 8.13 -27.99 -4.78
C GLY A 87 7.75 -27.09 -5.95
N GLN A 88 8.54 -27.15 -7.02
CA GLN A 88 8.41 -26.28 -8.20
C GLN A 88 7.01 -26.23 -8.81
N ASN A 89 6.36 -27.39 -8.96
CA ASN A 89 5.01 -27.45 -9.54
C ASN A 89 3.96 -26.78 -8.63
N ILE A 90 4.10 -26.93 -7.31
CA ILE A 90 3.20 -26.30 -6.33
C ILE A 90 3.43 -24.79 -6.35
N GLY A 91 4.70 -24.33 -6.34
CA GLY A 91 5.07 -22.92 -6.44
C GLY A 91 4.48 -22.22 -7.68
N LEU A 92 4.58 -22.85 -8.85
CA LEU A 92 4.00 -22.31 -10.09
C LEU A 92 2.47 -22.20 -10.03
N ILE A 93 1.80 -23.25 -9.55
CA ILE A 93 0.33 -23.24 -9.43
C ILE A 93 -0.13 -22.17 -8.42
N THR A 94 0.52 -22.08 -7.26
CA THR A 94 0.22 -21.09 -6.23
C THR A 94 0.43 -19.67 -6.75
N THR A 95 1.53 -19.41 -7.45
CA THR A 95 1.82 -18.09 -8.04
C THR A 95 0.74 -17.67 -9.03
N VAL A 96 0.35 -18.55 -9.96
CA VAL A 96 -0.72 -18.26 -10.93
C VAL A 96 -2.06 -18.05 -10.22
N THR A 97 -2.36 -18.87 -9.21
CA THR A 97 -3.61 -18.77 -8.44
C THR A 97 -3.72 -17.43 -7.71
N ILE A 98 -2.62 -16.96 -7.11
CA ILE A 98 -2.54 -15.67 -6.43
C ILE A 98 -2.68 -14.53 -7.44
N LEU A 99 -1.88 -14.53 -8.50
CA LEU A 99 -1.99 -13.51 -9.55
C LEU A 99 -3.41 -13.35 -10.11
N LEU A 100 -4.17 -14.44 -10.22
CA LEU A 100 -5.54 -14.40 -10.71
C LEU A 100 -6.52 -13.76 -9.73
N HIS A 101 -6.33 -13.92 -8.42
CA HIS A 101 -7.21 -13.28 -7.43
C HIS A 101 -6.77 -11.87 -7.03
N GLU A 102 -5.51 -11.52 -7.29
CA GLU A 102 -4.97 -10.17 -7.08
C GLU A 102 -5.53 -9.15 -8.07
N ILE A 103 -5.75 -9.54 -9.35
CA ILE A 103 -6.30 -8.60 -10.35
C ILE A 103 -7.66 -8.01 -9.90
N PRO A 104 -8.66 -8.82 -9.47
CA PRO A 104 -9.89 -8.28 -8.91
C PRO A 104 -9.68 -7.48 -7.62
N HIS A 105 -8.78 -7.92 -6.74
CA HIS A 105 -8.52 -7.29 -5.44
C HIS A 105 -7.98 -5.87 -5.63
N GLU A 106 -6.90 -5.71 -6.40
CA GLU A 106 -6.28 -4.41 -6.69
C GLU A 106 -7.23 -3.44 -7.42
N ILE A 107 -8.18 -3.95 -8.23
CA ILE A 107 -9.18 -3.10 -8.88
C ILE A 107 -10.16 -2.52 -7.84
N GLY A 108 -10.55 -3.31 -6.84
CA GLY A 108 -11.41 -2.87 -5.75
C GLY A 108 -10.71 -1.83 -4.86
N ASP A 109 -9.47 -2.10 -4.51
CA ASP A 109 -8.65 -1.26 -3.65
C ASP A 109 -8.31 0.09 -4.31
N PHE A 110 -8.03 0.07 -5.62
CA PHE A 110 -7.92 1.28 -6.42
C PHE A 110 -9.20 2.13 -6.36
N ALA A 111 -10.37 1.50 -6.44
CA ALA A 111 -11.65 2.22 -6.39
C ALA A 111 -11.88 2.87 -5.02
N ILE A 112 -11.54 2.18 -3.92
CA ILE A 112 -11.63 2.71 -2.56
C ILE A 112 -10.69 3.91 -2.38
N LEU A 113 -9.45 3.82 -2.87
CA LEU A 113 -8.48 4.92 -2.80
C LEU A 113 -8.95 6.15 -3.61
N VAL A 114 -9.46 5.95 -4.82
CA VAL A 114 -10.01 7.05 -5.63
C VAL A 114 -11.24 7.67 -4.94
N GLN A 115 -12.12 6.85 -4.35
CA GLN A 115 -13.28 7.33 -3.60
C GLN A 115 -12.89 8.11 -2.33
N SER A 116 -11.77 7.75 -1.69
CA SER A 116 -11.17 8.47 -0.55
C SER A 116 -10.59 9.84 -0.90
N GLY A 117 -10.56 10.18 -2.20
CA GLY A 117 -10.08 11.46 -2.71
C GLY A 117 -8.64 11.43 -3.20
N CYS A 118 -8.02 10.26 -3.36
CA CYS A 118 -6.75 10.17 -4.07
C CYS A 118 -6.95 10.40 -5.58
N SER A 119 -5.99 11.08 -6.21
CA SER A 119 -5.92 11.12 -7.67
C SER A 119 -5.58 9.74 -8.22
N ARG A 120 -6.00 9.43 -9.45
CA ARG A 120 -5.76 8.11 -10.08
C ARG A 120 -4.28 7.71 -10.07
N GLY A 121 -3.38 8.64 -10.40
CA GLY A 121 -1.94 8.38 -10.38
C GLY A 121 -1.40 8.09 -8.97
N LYS A 122 -1.91 8.80 -7.95
CA LYS A 122 -1.52 8.56 -6.55
C LYS A 122 -2.06 7.22 -6.06
N ALA A 123 -3.30 6.87 -6.38
CA ALA A 123 -3.89 5.58 -6.03
C ALA A 123 -3.08 4.41 -6.62
N MET A 124 -2.70 4.49 -7.91
CA MET A 124 -1.81 3.49 -8.52
C MET A 124 -0.46 3.39 -7.80
N MET A 125 0.19 4.52 -7.48
CA MET A 125 1.50 4.50 -6.80
C MET A 125 1.41 3.87 -5.41
N LEU A 126 0.30 4.09 -4.69
CA LEU A 126 0.08 3.51 -3.36
C LEU A 126 -0.10 1.98 -3.44
N GLN A 127 -0.82 1.46 -4.44
CA GLN A 127 -0.94 0.02 -4.65
C GLN A 127 0.38 -0.62 -5.08
N LEU A 128 1.17 0.04 -5.93
CA LEU A 128 2.52 -0.44 -6.22
C LEU A 128 3.40 -0.51 -4.97
N LEU A 129 3.09 0.29 -3.95
CA LEU A 129 3.79 0.28 -2.67
C LEU A 129 3.38 -0.92 -1.80
N THR A 130 2.14 -1.41 -1.91
CA THR A 130 1.69 -2.59 -1.17
C THR A 130 2.27 -3.87 -1.75
N ALA A 131 2.63 -3.89 -3.05
CA ALA A 131 3.34 -5.00 -3.70
C ALA A 131 4.72 -5.30 -3.07
N PHE A 132 5.34 -4.34 -2.36
CA PHE A 132 6.54 -4.62 -1.55
C PHE A 132 6.27 -5.63 -0.43
N GLY A 133 5.03 -5.70 0.06
CA GLY A 133 4.57 -6.74 0.99
C GLY A 133 4.84 -8.13 0.41
N ALA A 134 4.36 -8.42 -0.79
CA ALA A 134 4.54 -9.71 -1.45
C ALA A 134 6.01 -10.08 -1.69
N VAL A 135 6.82 -9.12 -2.12
CA VAL A 135 8.27 -9.35 -2.28
C VAL A 135 8.92 -9.70 -0.94
N SER A 136 8.63 -8.92 0.11
CA SER A 136 9.21 -9.16 1.44
C SER A 136 8.75 -10.49 2.05
N GLY A 137 7.47 -10.85 1.91
CA GLY A 137 6.94 -12.14 2.34
C GLY A 137 7.58 -13.31 1.62
N THR A 138 7.76 -13.21 0.31
CA THR A 138 8.42 -14.25 -0.49
C THR A 138 9.87 -14.47 -0.05
N VAL A 139 10.62 -13.37 0.13
CA VAL A 139 12.01 -13.43 0.61
C VAL A 139 12.07 -14.06 2.00
N ILE A 140 11.25 -13.60 2.95
CA ILE A 140 11.23 -14.14 4.32
C ILE A 140 10.84 -15.61 4.34
N SER A 141 9.95 -16.06 3.46
CA SER A 141 9.56 -17.47 3.44
C SER A 141 10.65 -18.38 2.87
N ILE A 142 11.48 -17.90 1.94
CA ILE A 142 12.50 -18.72 1.26
C ILE A 142 13.79 -18.83 2.08
N TYR A 143 14.08 -17.86 2.95
CA TYR A 143 15.28 -17.79 3.78
C TYR A 143 15.00 -18.18 5.24
#